data_AF-A0A2W2CDB8-F1
#
_entry.id   AF-A0A2W2CDB8-F1
#
_cell.length_a   1.000
_cell.length_b   1.000
_cell.length_c   1.000
_cell.angle_alpha   90.00
_cell.angle_beta   90.00
_cell.angle_gamma   90.00
#
_symmetry.space_group_name_H-M   'P 1'
#
loop_
_entity.id
_entity.type
_entity.pdbx_description
1 polymer ?
#
loop_
_entity_poly.entity_id
_entity_poly.type
_entity_poly.pdbx_seq_one_letter_code
_entity_poly.pdbx_strand_id
1 'polypeptide(L)' 'MSEIDLTKRRSHALLRGGPPNPENIPAGCAFHPRCPIAQDICRAEAPAFRPAGASRARCHFAGET' A
#
# COMPACT_ATOMS: atom_id res chain seq x y z
N MET A 1 -17.29 -11.53 -33.78
CA MET A 1 -17.93 -10.75 -32.69
C MET A 1 -18.19 -11.72 -31.56
N SER A 2 -17.37 -11.70 -30.51
CA SER A 2 -17.52 -12.61 -29.36
C SER A 2 -18.59 -12.09 -28.42
N GLU A 3 -19.61 -12.92 -28.20
CA GLU A 3 -20.60 -12.76 -27.15
C GLU A 3 -19.91 -12.97 -25.81
N ILE A 4 -19.83 -11.89 -25.02
CA ILE A 4 -19.30 -11.94 -23.66
C ILE A 4 -20.39 -12.58 -22.78
N ASP A 5 -20.23 -13.85 -22.47
CA ASP A 5 -21.12 -14.60 -21.56
C ASP A 5 -20.95 -14.09 -20.11
N LEU A 6 -21.93 -13.29 -19.67
CA LEU A 6 -22.00 -12.72 -18.32
C LEU A 6 -22.27 -13.77 -17.22
N THR A 7 -22.52 -15.03 -17.58
CA THR A 7 -22.85 -16.12 -16.65
C THR A 7 -21.59 -16.67 -15.94
N LYS A 8 -20.41 -16.53 -16.54
CA LYS A 8 -19.12 -16.90 -15.92
C LYS A 8 -18.52 -15.80 -15.03
N ARG A 9 -19.35 -15.09 -14.26
CA ARG A 9 -18.84 -14.13 -13.26
C ARG A 9 -18.22 -14.90 -12.10
N ARG A 10 -16.88 -14.93 -12.05
CA ARG A 10 -16.11 -15.40 -10.91
C ARG A 10 -16.52 -14.55 -9.70
N SER A 11 -17.12 -15.16 -8.69
CA SER A 11 -17.46 -14.50 -7.44
C SER A 11 -16.16 -14.07 -6.75
N HIS A 12 -15.73 -12.84 -6.98
CA HIS A 12 -14.68 -12.25 -6.18
C HIS A 12 -15.18 -12.22 -4.74
N ALA A 13 -14.49 -12.96 -3.86
CA ALA A 13 -14.69 -12.82 -2.44
C ALA A 13 -14.57 -11.33 -2.11
N LEU A 14 -15.65 -10.72 -1.63
CA LEU A 14 -15.65 -9.32 -1.22
C LEU A 14 -14.64 -9.19 -0.10
N LEU A 15 -13.49 -8.58 -0.41
CA LEU A 15 -12.54 -8.14 0.61
C LEU A 15 -13.30 -7.19 1.52
N ARG A 16 -13.40 -7.53 2.80
CA ARG A 16 -14.04 -6.66 3.79
C ARG A 16 -13.17 -5.42 3.97
N GLY A 17 -13.74 -4.25 3.69
CA GLY A 17 -13.08 -2.95 3.78
C GLY A 17 -13.01 -2.26 2.43
N GLY A 18 -13.44 -1.00 2.39
CA GLY A 18 -13.25 -0.15 1.21
C GLY A 18 -11.79 0.29 1.09
N PRO A 19 -11.33 0.67 -0.12
CA PRO A 19 -10.10 1.44 -0.27
C PRO A 19 -10.17 2.67 0.65
N PRO A 20 -9.05 3.09 1.27
CA PRO A 20 -9.03 4.33 2.02
C PRO A 20 -9.42 5.49 1.10
N ASN A 21 -10.17 6.47 1.64
CA ASN A 21 -10.63 7.62 0.87
C ASN A 21 -9.41 8.37 0.29
N PRO A 22 -9.25 8.49 -1.04
CA PRO A 22 -8.05 9.02 -1.66
C PRO A 22 -7.78 10.50 -1.34
N GLU A 23 -8.77 11.23 -0.82
CA GLU A 23 -8.61 12.62 -0.37
C GLU A 23 -7.83 12.73 0.95
N ASN A 24 -7.81 11.68 1.76
CA ASN A 24 -7.11 11.65 3.05
C ASN A 24 -5.75 10.95 2.91
N ILE A 25 -4.91 11.42 2.00
CA ILE A 25 -3.53 10.93 1.90
C ILE A 25 -2.78 11.41 3.15
N PRO A 26 -2.29 10.50 4.00
CA PRO A 26 -1.51 10.89 5.15
C PRO A 26 -0.24 11.62 4.71
N ALA A 27 0.12 12.69 5.44
CA ALA A 27 1.42 13.31 5.27
C ALA A 27 2.54 12.32 5.61
N GLY A 28 3.71 12.50 4.99
CA GLY A 28 4.84 11.60 5.16
C GLY A 28 4.69 10.26 4.44
N CYS A 29 4.91 9.15 5.15
CA CYS A 29 4.82 7.79 4.60
C CYS A 29 3.37 7.33 4.49
N ALA A 30 2.90 7.04 3.26
CA ALA A 30 1.54 6.57 3.01
C ALA A 30 1.11 5.33 3.84
N PHE A 31 2.07 4.53 4.32
CA PHE A 31 1.83 3.34 5.12
C PHE A 31 1.84 3.59 6.64
N HIS A 32 2.23 4.77 7.14
CA HIS A 32 2.35 5.03 8.58
C HIS A 32 1.07 4.75 9.40
N PRO A 33 -0.18 4.92 8.89
CA PRO A 33 -1.38 4.62 9.68
C PRO A 33 -1.60 3.13 9.92
N ARG A 34 -0.95 2.27 9.12
CA ARG A 34 -1.12 0.80 9.17
C ARG A 34 0.19 0.05 9.42
N CYS A 35 1.31 0.77 9.52
CA CYS A 35 2.63 0.17 9.68
C CYS A 35 2.89 -0.11 11.17
N PRO A 36 3.19 -1.36 11.56
CA PRO A 36 3.40 -1.73 12.96
C PRO A 36 4.70 -1.16 13.55
N ILE A 37 5.64 -0.74 12.71
CA ILE A 37 6.94 -0.17 13.11
C ILE A 37 7.02 1.34 12.82
N ALA A 38 5.89 2.01 12.58
CA ALA A 38 5.87 3.43 12.25
C ALA A 38 6.45 4.26 13.40
N GLN A 39 7.47 5.07 13.10
CA GLN A 39 8.03 6.06 14.00
C GLN A 39 7.57 7.48 13.62
N ASP A 40 7.97 8.48 14.40
CA ASP A 40 7.59 9.88 14.16
C ASP A 40 8.03 10.39 12.78
N ILE A 41 9.24 10.02 12.35
CA ILE A 41 9.78 10.32 11.00
C ILE A 41 8.87 9.81 9.87
N CYS A 42 8.13 8.71 10.08
CA CYS A 42 7.19 8.17 9.10
C CYS A 42 5.95 9.04 8.93
N ARG A 43 5.59 9.86 9.93
CA ARG A 43 4.45 10.79 9.88
C ARG A 43 4.86 12.16 9.34
N ALA A 44 6.11 12.54 9.58
CA ALA A 44 6.66 13.84 9.17
C ALA A 44 7.16 13.84 7.71
N GLU A 45 7.85 12.79 7.27
CA GLU A 45 8.55 12.77 5.98
C GLU A 45 8.24 11.54 5.13
N ALA A 46 8.13 11.74 3.81
CA ALA A 46 7.99 10.67 2.85
C ALA A 46 9.34 9.97 2.61
N PRO A 47 9.44 8.64 2.81
CA PRO A 47 10.71 7.93 2.66
C PRO A 47 11.21 7.89 1.22
N ALA A 48 12.53 8.06 1.08
CA ALA A 48 13.23 7.90 -0.19
C ALA A 48 13.21 6.45 -0.69
N PHE A 49 13.46 6.24 -1.99
CA PHE A 49 13.47 4.92 -2.59
C PHE A 49 14.80 4.20 -2.35
N ARG A 50 14.83 3.37 -1.30
CA ARG A 50 16.03 2.67 -0.80
C ARG A 50 16.03 1.19 -1.22
N PRO A 51 17.20 0.56 -1.36
CA PRO A 51 17.29 -0.90 -1.55
C PRO A 51 16.78 -1.65 -0.30
N ALA A 52 16.11 -2.77 -0.51
CA ALA A 52 15.58 -3.67 0.50
C ALA A 52 15.81 -5.12 0.03
N GLY A 53 17.01 -5.64 0.29
CA GLY A 53 17.44 -6.93 -0.27
C GLY A 53 17.49 -6.89 -1.80
N ALA A 54 16.80 -7.84 -2.45
CA ALA A 54 16.69 -7.91 -3.92
C ALA A 54 15.68 -6.91 -4.52
N SER A 55 14.96 -6.15 -3.68
CA SER A 55 13.93 -5.20 -4.10
C SER A 55 14.28 -3.78 -3.67
N ARG A 56 13.41 -2.82 -3.99
CA ARG A 56 13.50 -1.44 -3.50
C ARG A 56 12.19 -1.08 -2.78
N ALA A 57 12.31 -0.32 -1.70
CA ALA A 57 11.19 0.10 -0.89
C ALA A 57 11.28 1.59 -0.55
N ARG A 58 10.13 2.23 -0.39
CA ARG A 58 9.99 3.54 0.25
C ARG A 58 9.77 3.33 1.74
N CYS A 59 10.80 2.89 2.46
CA CYS A 59 10.78 2.72 3.91
C CYS A 59 12.00 3.43 4.51
N HIS A 60 11.78 4.15 5.61
CA HIS A 60 12.85 4.83 6.36
C HIS A 60 13.81 3.82 7.00
N PHE A 61 13.36 2.60 7.27
CA PHE A 61 14.14 1.52 7.89
C PHE A 61 14.46 0.38 6.91
N ALA A 62 14.34 0.61 5.59
CA ALA A 62 14.74 -0.38 4.60
C ALA A 62 16.24 -0.70 4.75
N GLY A 63 16.56 -1.96 5.04
CA GLY A 63 17.94 -2.46 5.14
C GLY A 63 18.50 -2.50 6.56
N GLU A 64 17.78 -2.01 7.56
CA GLU A 64 18.10 -2.23 8.98
C GLU A 64 17.65 -3.67 9.32
N THR A 65 18.59 -4.61 9.20
CA THR A 65 18.38 -6.05 9.47
C THR A 65 18.67 -6.36 10.91
#